data_AF-A0A2E2R4J8-F1
#
_entry.id   AF-A0A2E2R4J8-F1
#
_cell.length_a   1.000
_cell.length_b   1.000
_cell.length_c   1.000
_cell.angle_alpha   90.00
_cell.angle_beta   90.00
_cell.angle_gamma   90.00
#
_symmetry.space_group_name_H-M   'P 1'
#
loop_
_entity.id
_entity.type
_entity.pdbx_description
1 polymer ?
#
loop_
_entity_poly.entity_id
_entity_poly.type
_entity_poly.pdbx_seq_one_letter_code
_entity_poly.pdbx_strand_id
1 'polypeptide(L)' 'MLGINTNAPSLGAQMNLSKSAGSLETSIARLSSGLRVNSAKDDAAGLAIAERMTAQIRGFDVAARNANDGISL' A
#
# COMPACT_ATOMS: atom_id res chain seq x y z
N MET A 1 -21.18 24.93 -32.00
CA MET A 1 -20.98 23.81 -32.95
C MET A 1 -19.92 22.91 -32.33
N LEU A 2 -20.29 21.68 -31.96
CA LEU A 2 -19.35 20.67 -31.47
C LEU A 2 -18.26 20.49 -32.52
N GLY A 3 -17.01 20.76 -32.15
CA GLY A 3 -15.88 20.61 -33.06
C GLY A 3 -15.86 19.18 -33.59
N ILE A 4 -15.96 19.05 -34.91
CA ILE A 4 -15.99 17.78 -35.66
C ILE A 4 -14.76 16.90 -35.34
N ASN A 5 -13.70 17.51 -34.78
CA ASN A 5 -12.42 16.86 -34.46
C ASN A 5 -12.23 16.52 -32.96
N THR A 6 -13.14 16.89 -32.05
CA THR A 6 -13.01 16.55 -30.62
C THR A 6 -14.36 16.21 -30.02
N ASN A 7 -14.54 14.93 -29.72
CA ASN A 7 -15.72 14.41 -29.04
C ASN A 7 -15.56 14.59 -27.52
N ALA A 8 -15.98 15.75 -27.00
CA ALA A 8 -15.88 16.07 -25.57
C ALA A 8 -16.55 15.03 -24.64
N PRO A 9 -17.74 14.46 -24.97
CA PRO A 9 -18.29 13.32 -24.21
C PRO A 9 -17.39 12.08 -24.19
N SER A 10 -16.78 11.72 -25.33
CA SER A 10 -15.84 10.60 -25.41
C SER A 10 -14.56 10.87 -24.61
N LEU A 11 -14.05 12.10 -24.64
CA LEU A 11 -12.91 12.52 -23.82
C LEU A 11 -13.22 12.43 -22.32
N GLY A 12 -14.42 12.87 -21.92
CA GLY A 12 -14.92 12.73 -20.55
C GLY A 12 -15.05 11.26 -20.12
N ALA A 13 -15.58 10.41 -21.00
CA ALA A 13 -15.67 8.97 -20.77
C ALA A 13 -14.28 8.32 -20.63
N GLN A 14 -13.31 8.69 -21.49
CA GLN A 14 -11.93 8.21 -21.39
C GLN A 14 -11.25 8.67 -20.09
N MET A 15 -11.40 9.93 -19.68
CA MET A 15 -10.86 10.40 -18.40
C MET A 15 -11.44 9.65 -17.20
N ASN A 16 -12.76 9.40 -17.20
CA ASN A 16 -13.40 8.62 -16.14
C ASN A 16 -12.95 7.15 -16.18
N LEU A 17 -12.79 6.56 -17.37
CA LEU A 17 -12.26 5.21 -17.53
C LEU A 17 -10.82 5.11 -16.99
N SER A 18 -9.95 6.05 -17.31
CA SER A 18 -8.57 6.08 -16.77
C SER A 18 -8.55 6.22 -15.25
N LYS A 19 -9.44 7.03 -14.66
CA LYS A 19 -9.57 7.13 -13.20
C LYS A 19 -10.04 5.81 -12.56
N SER A 20 -11.04 5.17 -13.15
CA SER A 20 -11.54 3.87 -12.70
C SER A 20 -10.49 2.77 -12.83
N ALA A 21 -9.73 2.76 -13.93
CA ALA A 21 -8.63 1.82 -14.15
C ALA A 21 -7.52 1.97 -13.10
N GLY A 22 -7.09 3.21 -12.79
CA GLY A 22 -6.09 3.45 -11.75
C GLY A 22 -6.58 3.06 -10.33
N SER A 23 -7.87 3.27 -10.06
CA SER A 23 -8.49 2.85 -8.78
C SER A 23 -8.56 1.31 -8.66
N LEU A 24 -8.86 0.63 -9.77
CA LEU A 24 -8.86 -0.82 -9.86
C LEU A 24 -7.45 -1.39 -9.66
N GLU A 25 -6.43 -0.83 -10.31
CA GLU A 25 -5.03 -1.24 -10.15
C GLU A 25 -4.57 -1.15 -8.69
N THR A 26 -4.90 -0.05 -8.02
CA THR A 26 -4.60 0.13 -6.59
C THR A 26 -5.31 -0.92 -5.73
N SER A 27 -6.57 -1.23 -6.06
CA SER A 27 -7.35 -2.24 -5.34
C SER A 27 -6.78 -3.65 -5.53
N ILE A 28 -6.32 -3.98 -6.75
CA ILE A 28 -5.65 -5.24 -7.05
C ILE A 28 -4.31 -5.34 -6.31
N ALA A 29 -3.53 -4.27 -6.26
CA ALA A 29 -2.26 -4.26 -5.52
C ALA A 29 -2.50 -4.53 -4.02
N ARG A 30 -3.46 -3.84 -3.40
CA ARG A 30 -3.83 -4.08 -2.00
C ARG A 30 -4.30 -5.52 -1.78
N LEU A 31 -5.17 -6.04 -2.65
CA LEU A 31 -5.64 -7.43 -2.58
C LEU A 31 -4.48 -8.43 -2.67
N SER A 32 -3.57 -8.25 -3.63
CA SER A 32 -2.44 -9.15 -3.86
C SER A 32 -1.45 -9.18 -2.68
N SER A 33 -1.28 -8.04 -2.00
CA SER A 33 -0.38 -7.93 -0.85
C SER A 33 -1.02 -8.32 0.48
N GLY A 34 -2.35 -8.24 0.57
CA GLY A 34 -3.07 -8.24 1.85
C GLY A 34 -2.82 -7.00 2.74
N LEU A 35 -1.97 -6.06 2.31
CA LEU A 35 -1.61 -4.85 3.06
C LEU A 35 -2.41 -3.66 2.54
N ARG A 36 -2.99 -2.89 3.47
CA ARG A 36 -3.77 -1.69 3.14
C ARG A 36 -2.89 -0.55 2.61
N VAL A 37 -1.64 -0.49 3.08
CA VAL A 37 -0.60 0.47 2.68
C VAL A 37 0.52 -0.35 2.04
N ASN A 38 0.64 -0.26 0.71
CA ASN A 38 1.60 -1.07 -0.05
C ASN A 38 2.85 -0.29 -0.46
N SER A 39 2.85 1.02 -0.25
CA SER A 39 3.88 1.93 -0.73
C SER A 39 4.01 3.13 0.20
N ALA A 40 5.24 3.63 0.37
CA ALA A 40 5.50 4.90 1.05
C ALA A 40 4.78 6.08 0.36
N LYS A 41 4.34 5.90 -0.89
CA LYS A 41 3.54 6.86 -1.65
C LYS A 41 2.09 6.93 -1.16
N ASP A 42 1.56 5.85 -0.59
CA ASP A 42 0.19 5.78 -0.07
C ASP A 42 0.08 6.38 1.33
N ASP A 43 1.06 6.11 2.21
CA ASP A 43 1.18 6.70 3.55
C ASP A 43 2.61 6.48 4.10
N ALA A 44 3.50 7.45 3.87
CA ALA A 44 4.89 7.38 4.32
C ALA A 44 5.02 7.28 5.86
N ALA A 45 4.13 7.95 6.60
CA ALA A 45 4.15 7.95 8.06
C ALA A 45 3.63 6.63 8.63
N GLY A 46 2.53 6.11 8.08
CA GLY A 46 1.97 4.81 8.43
C GLY A 46 2.93 3.66 8.14
N LEU A 47 3.62 3.70 7.00
CA LEU A 47 4.65 2.71 6.66
C LEU A 47 5.85 2.78 7.61
N ALA A 48 6.37 3.98 7.91
CA ALA A 48 7.50 4.14 8.82
C ALA A 48 7.19 3.65 10.25
N ILE A 49 5.96 3.88 10.74
CA ILE A 49 5.52 3.35 12.04
C ILE A 49 5.43 1.82 11.98
N ALA A 50 4.85 1.25 10.91
CA ALA A 50 4.74 -0.20 10.75
C ALA A 50 6.11 -0.88 10.69
N GLU A 51 7.08 -0.29 9.97
CA GLU A 51 8.46 -0.77 9.94
C GLU A 51 9.13 -0.69 11.31
N ARG A 52 8.93 0.42 12.05
CA ARG A 52 9.47 0.57 13.41
C ARG A 52 8.88 -0.47 14.36
N MET A 53 7.57 -0.71 14.29
CA MET A 53 6.91 -1.75 15.09
C MET A 53 7.41 -3.14 14.72
N THR A 54 7.61 -3.43 13.43
CA THR A 54 8.19 -4.69 12.96
C THR A 54 9.62 -4.90 13.50
N ALA A 55 10.44 -3.85 13.50
CA ALA A 55 11.78 -3.90 14.08
C ALA A 55 11.74 -4.16 15.59
N GLN A 56 10.82 -3.53 16.32
CA GLN A 56 10.62 -3.79 17.76
C GLN A 56 10.18 -5.22 18.05
N ILE A 57 9.23 -5.75 17.27
CA ILE A 57 8.76 -7.15 17.41
C ILE A 57 9.92 -8.12 17.22
N ARG A 58 10.72 -7.95 16.14
CA ARG A 58 11.92 -8.78 15.92
C ARG A 58 12.92 -8.66 17.07
N GLY A 59 13.09 -7.46 17.62
CA GLY A 59 13.92 -7.23 18.80
C GLY A 59 13.41 -8.00 20.02
N PHE A 60 12.09 -7.99 20.26
CA PHE A 60 11.47 -8.74 21.35
C PHE A 60 11.56 -10.25 21.16
N ASP A 61 11.44 -10.78 19.93
CA ASP A 61 11.61 -12.21 19.66
C ASP A 61 13.02 -12.68 20.04
N VAL A 62 14.05 -11.89 19.71
CA VAL A 62 15.43 -12.19 20.10
C VAL A 62 15.61 -12.05 21.61
N ALA A 63 15.05 -11.00 22.23
CA ALA A 63 15.11 -10.83 23.68
C ALA A 63 14.43 -11.98 24.43
N ALA A 64 13.29 -12.47 23.93
CA ALA A 64 12.57 -13.61 24.47
C ALA A 64 13.39 -14.89 24.33
N ARG A 65 14.03 -15.13 23.17
CA ARG A 65 14.96 -16.26 23.00
C ARG A 65 16.13 -16.19 23.98
N ASN A 66 16.79 -15.04 24.07
CA ASN A 66 17.90 -14.83 24.99
C ASN A 66 17.49 -15.04 26.46
N ALA A 67 16.28 -14.62 26.84
CA ALA A 67 15.74 -14.85 28.18
C ALA A 67 15.50 -16.34 28.46
N ASN A 68 14.97 -17.09 27.48
CA ASN A 68 14.78 -18.55 27.61
C ASN A 68 16.12 -19.30 27.67
N ASP A 69 17.10 -18.88 26.87
CA ASP A 69 18.45 -19.42 26.91
C ASP A 69 19.11 -19.13 28.28
N GLY A 70 18.91 -17.93 28.83
CA GLY A 70 19.39 -17.57 30.16
C GLY A 70 18.69 -18.28 31.32
N ILE A 71 17.44 -18.74 31.14
CA ILE A 71 16.72 -19.58 32.12
C ILE A 71 17.21 -21.04 32.05
N SER A 72 17.67 -21.49 30.89
CA SER A 72 18.10 -22.87 30.66
C SER A 72 19.57 -23.14 31.03
N LEU A 73 20.31 -22.12 31.50
CA LEU A 73 21.67 -22.20 32.03
C LEU A 73 21.68 -22.31 33.55
#